data_AF-A0A1K2HMG2-F1
#
_entry.id   AF-A0A1K2HMG2-F1
#
_cell.length_a   1.000
_cell.length_b   1.000
_cell.length_c   1.000
_cell.angle_alpha   90.00
_cell.angle_beta   90.00
_cell.angle_gamma   90.00
#
_symmetry.space_group_name_H-M   'P 1'
#
loop_
_entity.id
_entity.type
_entity.pdbx_description
1 polymer ?
#
loop_
_entity_poly.entity_id
_entity_poly.type
_entity_poly.pdbx_seq_one_letter_code
_entity_poly.pdbx_strand_id
1 'polypeptide(L)'
;MQHAFSTRLASFAACLFLSSGALAIDTTKMWSESDDYVKLEAVNATNNHPVVFSPEQLSNLLSRIYKREDDKTPQPYFSANEVERLSRNLLPLFAKAQPGDDVQFVTSFRPGGLFFMARELNAGRLFVENGRLNLLAGMCGDAPDLAYYHATGNRRPINHGSRIKPVNGMGCTLLSGNGAEIVNNRPDWISIDISTALASEPPKTYQGGAAADSGTTFKPATLPAAAPAPLPSVAAPAPVAAPVAAPAAPVTQSAPSAPQAVLPAAPLSKAEERLMLLKRLKDNGLINDAEYEQKRAAIVKDL
;
A
#
# COMPACT_ATOMS: atom_id res chain seq x y z
N MET A 1 77.24 19.15 -15.86
CA MET A 1 76.61 19.05 -17.21
C MET A 1 75.32 18.27 -17.01
N GLN A 2 74.15 18.95 -17.03
CA GLN A 2 73.22 18.95 -18.18
C GLN A 2 72.54 17.58 -18.35
N HIS A 3 71.22 17.36 -18.35
CA HIS A 3 70.03 18.20 -18.31
C HIS A 3 68.88 17.34 -17.75
N ALA A 4 67.95 17.99 -17.04
CA ALA A 4 66.66 17.42 -16.68
C ALA A 4 65.79 17.19 -17.92
N PHE A 5 65.14 16.03 -18.01
CA PHE A 5 63.97 15.82 -18.87
C PHE A 5 62.75 15.52 -18.00
N SER A 6 61.90 16.54 -17.91
CA SER A 6 60.58 16.51 -17.32
C SER A 6 59.59 16.16 -18.43
N THR A 7 58.94 15.00 -18.35
CA THR A 7 57.83 14.65 -19.27
C THR A 7 56.53 14.70 -18.50
N ARG A 8 55.73 15.72 -18.83
CA ARG A 8 54.39 15.98 -18.31
C ARG A 8 53.42 14.90 -18.80
N LEU A 9 52.90 14.07 -17.90
CA LEU A 9 51.64 13.37 -18.14
C LEU A 9 50.50 14.34 -17.78
N ALA A 10 49.81 14.81 -18.81
CA ALA A 10 48.62 15.63 -18.67
C ALA A 10 47.47 14.79 -18.10
N SER A 11 46.96 15.19 -16.94
CA SER A 11 45.72 14.69 -16.36
C SER A 11 44.53 15.06 -17.24
N PHE A 12 43.85 14.07 -17.80
CA PHE A 12 42.45 14.22 -18.23
C PHE A 12 41.56 13.76 -17.07
N ALA A 13 41.21 14.69 -16.18
CA ALA A 13 40.13 14.49 -15.23
C ALA A 13 38.80 14.74 -15.98
N ALA A 14 38.21 13.67 -16.51
CA ALA A 14 36.83 13.70 -16.96
C ALA A 14 35.92 13.70 -15.73
N CYS A 15 35.57 14.89 -15.22
CA CYS A 15 34.48 15.06 -14.27
C CYS A 15 33.15 14.74 -14.97
N LEU A 16 32.78 13.47 -14.97
CA LEU A 16 31.43 13.04 -15.29
C LEU A 16 30.52 13.50 -14.14
N PHE A 17 29.85 14.63 -14.31
CA PHE A 17 28.75 15.03 -13.45
C PHE A 17 27.59 14.03 -13.67
N LEU A 18 27.59 12.94 -12.89
CA LEU A 18 26.39 12.16 -12.64
C LEU A 18 25.43 13.08 -11.89
N SER A 19 24.56 13.75 -12.64
CA SER A 19 23.36 14.37 -12.10
C SER A 19 22.51 13.26 -11.50
N SER A 20 22.74 12.97 -10.21
CA SER A 20 21.81 12.22 -9.38
C SER A 20 20.52 13.05 -9.32
N GLY A 21 19.63 12.80 -10.26
CA GLY A 21 18.23 13.19 -10.12
C GLY A 21 17.68 12.39 -8.96
N ALA A 22 17.76 12.96 -7.76
CA ALA A 22 16.90 12.54 -6.66
C ALA A 22 15.47 12.76 -7.16
N LEU A 23 14.81 11.69 -7.58
CA LEU A 23 13.37 11.72 -7.77
C LEU A 23 12.80 12.09 -6.40
N ALA A 24 12.39 13.34 -6.26
CA ALA A 24 11.63 13.80 -5.12
C ALA A 24 10.33 13.00 -5.12
N ILE A 25 10.31 11.93 -4.32
CA ILE A 25 9.07 11.20 -4.03
C ILE A 25 8.20 12.20 -3.27
N ASP A 26 7.06 12.55 -3.86
CA ASP A 26 6.07 13.41 -3.21
C ASP A 26 5.48 12.67 -2.00
N THR A 27 6.10 12.89 -0.84
CA THR A 27 5.72 12.30 0.45
C THR A 27 4.40 12.84 1.01
N THR A 28 3.76 13.79 0.33
CA THR A 28 2.46 14.34 0.73
C THR A 28 1.28 13.54 0.21
N LYS A 29 1.51 12.67 -0.77
CA LYS A 29 0.47 11.88 -1.41
C LYS A 29 0.35 10.50 -0.78
N MET A 30 -0.86 10.12 -0.40
CA MET A 30 -1.20 8.72 -0.12
C MET A 30 -0.82 7.90 -1.35
N TRP A 31 -0.02 6.84 -1.16
CA TRP A 31 0.31 5.93 -2.25
C TRP A 31 -0.94 5.13 -2.64
N SER A 32 -1.22 5.06 -3.94
CA SER A 32 -2.23 4.17 -4.50
C SER A 32 -1.78 3.70 -5.88
N GLU A 33 -1.56 2.40 -6.04
CA GLU A 33 -1.29 1.76 -7.33
C GLU A 33 -2.07 0.44 -7.43
N SER A 34 -2.91 0.31 -8.45
CA SER A 34 -3.84 -0.83 -8.62
C SER A 34 -4.78 -1.04 -7.43
N ASP A 35 -4.40 -1.88 -6.47
CA ASP A 35 -5.14 -2.18 -5.24
C ASP A 35 -4.31 -1.90 -3.97
N ASP A 36 -3.04 -1.53 -4.12
CA ASP A 36 -2.14 -1.27 -3.01
C ASP A 36 -2.32 0.18 -2.53
N TYR A 37 -2.34 0.40 -1.22
CA TYR A 37 -2.30 1.74 -0.64
C TYR A 37 -1.82 1.73 0.81
N VAL A 38 -1.44 2.92 1.30
CA VAL A 38 -1.25 3.18 2.72
C VAL A 38 -1.98 4.46 3.12
N LYS A 39 -2.57 4.49 4.31
CA LYS A 39 -3.28 5.67 4.84
C LYS A 39 -3.24 5.74 6.36
N LEU A 40 -3.45 6.92 6.91
CA LEU A 40 -3.66 7.11 8.35
C LEU A 40 -5.14 6.92 8.69
N GLU A 41 -5.41 6.32 9.84
CA GLU A 41 -6.73 6.26 10.45
C GLU A 41 -6.64 6.76 11.89
N ALA A 42 -7.43 7.77 12.22
CA ALA A 42 -7.59 8.21 13.58
C ALA A 42 -8.34 7.15 14.40
N VAL A 43 -7.74 6.76 15.51
CA VAL A 43 -8.20 5.77 16.49
C VAL A 43 -8.11 6.36 17.90
N ASN A 44 -8.89 5.82 18.82
CA ASN A 44 -8.78 6.19 20.24
C ASN A 44 -7.70 5.33 20.92
N ALA A 45 -6.44 5.54 20.54
CA ALA A 45 -5.27 4.84 21.09
C ALA A 45 -4.17 5.85 21.49
N THR A 46 -3.21 5.39 22.28
CA THR A 46 -2.06 6.18 22.73
C THR A 46 -0.78 5.58 22.15
N ASN A 47 -0.68 5.62 20.82
CA ASN A 47 0.50 5.13 20.11
C ASN A 47 1.71 6.05 20.36
N ASN A 48 2.90 5.49 20.32
CA ASN A 48 4.16 6.24 20.34
C ASN A 48 4.47 6.79 18.94
N HIS A 49 3.55 7.56 18.37
CA HIS A 49 3.74 8.30 17.12
C HIS A 49 3.94 9.80 17.41
N PRO A 50 4.64 10.53 16.52
CA PRO A 50 5.28 10.07 15.29
C PRO A 50 6.55 9.23 15.52
N VAL A 51 6.91 8.41 14.55
CA VAL A 51 8.17 7.63 14.54
C VAL A 51 8.88 7.83 13.22
N VAL A 52 10.20 7.99 13.26
CA VAL A 52 11.03 8.06 12.06
C VAL A 52 11.78 6.73 11.92
N PHE A 53 11.60 6.06 10.80
CA PHE A 53 12.34 4.85 10.42
C PHE A 53 13.21 5.15 9.20
N SER A 54 14.31 4.42 9.04
CA SER A 54 14.97 4.26 7.74
C SER A 54 14.28 3.17 6.91
N PRO A 55 14.43 3.16 5.57
CA PRO A 55 13.93 2.07 4.73
C PRO A 55 14.43 0.69 5.18
N GLU A 56 15.70 0.60 5.59
CA GLU A 56 16.34 -0.64 6.01
C GLU A 56 15.79 -1.13 7.36
N GLN A 57 15.54 -0.20 8.29
CA GLN A 57 14.92 -0.53 9.58
C GLN A 57 13.52 -1.09 9.40
N LEU A 58 12.68 -0.42 8.60
CA LEU A 58 11.32 -0.89 8.38
C LEU A 58 11.30 -2.20 7.58
N SER A 59 12.20 -2.35 6.59
CA SER A 59 12.37 -3.60 5.85
C SER A 59 12.77 -4.76 6.77
N ASN A 60 13.69 -4.53 7.70
CA ASN A 60 14.11 -5.53 8.69
C ASN A 60 12.92 -5.97 9.56
N LEU A 61 12.15 -5.01 10.10
CA LEU A 61 11.00 -5.29 10.95
C LEU A 61 9.91 -6.08 10.20
N LEU A 62 9.52 -5.65 9.00
CA LEU A 62 8.47 -6.31 8.21
C LEU A 62 8.87 -7.72 7.76
N SER A 63 10.16 -7.95 7.47
CA SER A 63 10.69 -9.26 7.03
C SER A 63 10.67 -10.33 8.13
N ARG A 64 10.49 -9.95 9.39
CA ARG A 64 10.43 -10.89 10.52
C ARG A 64 9.04 -11.49 10.74
N ILE A 65 8.03 -11.01 10.02
CA ILE A 65 6.64 -11.40 10.22
C ILE A 65 6.33 -12.62 9.35
N TYR A 66 5.97 -13.71 10.00
CA TYR A 66 5.62 -14.97 9.34
C TYR A 66 4.17 -15.35 9.61
N LYS A 67 3.61 -16.09 8.66
CA LYS A 67 2.27 -16.65 8.69
C LYS A 67 2.28 -18.16 8.43
N ARG A 68 1.19 -18.82 8.80
CA ARG A 68 0.86 -20.19 8.41
C ARG A 68 -0.56 -20.26 7.90
N GLU A 69 -0.73 -20.90 6.75
CA GLU A 69 -2.03 -21.30 6.22
C GLU A 69 -2.23 -22.77 6.56
N ASP A 70 -3.20 -23.08 7.41
CA ASP A 70 -3.51 -24.44 7.87
C ASP A 70 -2.23 -25.24 8.26
N ASP A 71 -2.06 -26.43 7.68
CA ASP A 71 -0.91 -27.32 7.92
C ASP A 71 0.27 -27.08 6.96
N LYS A 72 0.27 -25.96 6.22
CA LYS A 72 1.38 -25.62 5.32
C LYS A 72 2.61 -25.18 6.10
N THR A 73 3.76 -25.23 5.43
CA THR A 73 5.02 -24.68 5.97
C THR A 73 4.87 -23.19 6.28
N PRO A 74 5.45 -22.67 7.37
CA PRO A 74 5.56 -21.23 7.62
C PRO A 74 6.11 -20.46 6.42
N GLN A 75 5.52 -19.31 6.11
CA GLN A 75 5.94 -18.42 5.04
C GLN A 75 5.98 -16.97 5.53
N PRO A 76 6.79 -16.09 4.92
CA PRO A 76 6.71 -14.66 5.20
C PRO A 76 5.28 -14.13 4.99
N TYR A 77 4.81 -13.25 5.88
CA TYR A 77 3.51 -12.58 5.70
C TYR A 77 3.57 -11.62 4.52
N PHE A 78 4.67 -10.87 4.39
CA PHE A 78 4.96 -10.02 3.25
C PHE A 78 6.01 -10.69 2.34
N SER A 79 5.77 -10.70 1.03
CA SER A 79 6.81 -11.02 0.05
C SER A 79 7.91 -9.97 0.05
N ALA A 80 9.12 -10.32 -0.42
CA ALA A 80 10.24 -9.37 -0.51
C ALA A 80 9.88 -8.09 -1.28
N ASN A 81 9.11 -8.22 -2.37
CA ASN A 81 8.64 -7.09 -3.17
C ASN A 81 7.63 -6.23 -2.40
N GLU A 82 6.77 -6.83 -1.56
CA GLU A 82 5.88 -6.06 -0.69
C GLU A 82 6.65 -5.33 0.39
N VAL A 83 7.63 -5.97 1.02
CA VAL A 83 8.49 -5.34 2.02
C VAL A 83 9.17 -4.10 1.44
N GLU A 84 9.75 -4.21 0.24
CA GLU A 84 10.40 -3.09 -0.44
C GLU A 84 9.44 -1.93 -0.72
N ARG A 85 8.25 -2.22 -1.25
CA ARG A 85 7.22 -1.20 -1.55
C ARG A 85 6.66 -0.56 -0.28
N LEU A 86 6.29 -1.37 0.73
CA LEU A 86 5.78 -0.88 2.00
C LEU A 86 6.81 -0.04 2.74
N SER A 87 8.07 -0.48 2.76
CA SER A 87 9.15 0.22 3.46
C SER A 87 9.42 1.61 2.91
N ARG A 88 9.13 1.87 1.62
CA ARG A 88 9.21 3.23 1.05
C ARG A 88 7.98 4.07 1.37
N ASN A 89 6.79 3.49 1.26
CA ASN A 89 5.54 4.22 1.32
C ASN A 89 5.06 4.49 2.75
N LEU A 90 5.44 3.67 3.73
CA LEU A 90 5.03 3.81 5.12
C LEU A 90 5.82 4.89 5.89
N LEU A 91 7.07 5.19 5.52
CA LEU A 91 7.92 6.15 6.24
C LEU A 91 7.28 7.52 6.41
N PRO A 92 6.76 8.18 5.35
CA PRO A 92 6.15 9.50 5.51
C PRO A 92 4.87 9.45 6.36
N LEU A 93 4.19 8.31 6.43
CA LEU A 93 3.01 8.14 7.28
C LEU A 93 3.41 8.00 8.75
N PHE A 94 4.40 7.17 9.07
CA PHE A 94 4.90 7.06 10.45
C PHE A 94 5.46 8.38 10.98
N ALA A 95 6.12 9.16 10.13
CA ALA A 95 6.65 10.48 10.50
C ALA A 95 5.55 11.53 10.72
N LYS A 96 4.35 11.36 10.14
CA LYS A 96 3.23 12.30 10.25
C LYS A 96 2.15 11.85 11.23
N ALA A 97 2.09 10.55 11.53
CA ALA A 97 1.12 9.95 12.43
C ALA A 97 1.14 10.64 13.79
N GLN A 98 -0.05 10.86 14.34
CA GLN A 98 -0.24 11.36 15.69
C GLN A 98 -0.37 10.19 16.67
N PRO A 99 -0.24 10.42 18.00
CA PRO A 99 -0.45 9.37 18.99
C PRO A 99 -1.80 8.64 18.86
N GLY A 100 -2.82 9.30 18.32
CA GLY A 100 -4.12 8.72 18.03
C GLY A 100 -4.24 8.07 16.65
N ASP A 101 -3.17 7.82 15.90
CA ASP A 101 -3.28 7.30 14.53
C ASP A 101 -2.74 5.88 14.40
N ASP A 102 -3.47 5.03 13.68
CA ASP A 102 -2.96 3.78 13.11
C ASP A 102 -2.58 3.99 11.64
N VAL A 103 -1.57 3.27 11.17
CA VAL A 103 -1.18 3.25 9.75
C VAL A 103 -1.79 2.03 9.07
N GLN A 104 -2.83 2.22 8.26
CA GLN A 104 -3.42 1.15 7.48
C GLN A 104 -2.64 0.88 6.19
N PHE A 105 -2.60 -0.38 5.77
CA PHE A 105 -2.05 -0.77 4.48
C PHE A 105 -2.96 -1.77 3.77
N VAL A 106 -2.83 -1.77 2.44
CA VAL A 106 -3.25 -2.85 1.56
C VAL A 106 -2.12 -3.09 0.58
N THR A 107 -1.78 -4.36 0.36
CA THR A 107 -0.83 -4.77 -0.67
C THR A 107 -1.39 -5.91 -1.48
N SER A 108 -1.10 -5.89 -2.77
CA SER A 108 -1.34 -7.01 -3.67
C SER A 108 -0.03 -7.73 -3.97
N PHE A 109 -0.10 -9.05 -4.00
CA PHE A 109 1.02 -9.89 -4.39
C PHE A 109 0.55 -11.08 -5.23
N ARG A 110 1.49 -11.78 -5.86
CA ARG A 110 1.21 -13.04 -6.54
C ARG A 110 1.94 -14.15 -5.78
N PRO A 111 1.23 -15.16 -5.26
CA PRO A 111 1.86 -16.31 -4.64
C PRO A 111 2.92 -16.91 -5.56
N GLY A 112 4.11 -17.19 -5.01
CA GLY A 112 5.24 -17.74 -5.77
C GLY A 112 5.86 -16.79 -6.81
N GLY A 113 5.40 -15.55 -6.95
CA GLY A 113 5.96 -14.56 -7.88
C GLY A 113 5.66 -14.82 -9.37
N LEU A 114 4.82 -15.80 -9.68
CA LEU A 114 4.51 -16.22 -11.05
C LEU A 114 3.40 -15.33 -11.63
N PHE A 115 3.64 -14.67 -12.77
CA PHE A 115 2.73 -13.68 -13.36
C PHE A 115 1.32 -14.22 -13.67
N PHE A 116 1.20 -15.52 -13.96
CA PHE A 116 -0.07 -16.18 -14.27
C PHE A 116 -0.92 -16.51 -13.04
N MET A 117 -0.36 -16.43 -11.83
CA MET A 117 -1.15 -16.57 -10.61
C MET A 117 -2.02 -15.33 -10.42
N ALA A 118 -3.22 -15.57 -9.90
CA ALA A 118 -4.10 -14.49 -9.47
C ALA A 118 -3.39 -13.65 -8.40
N ARG A 119 -3.70 -12.34 -8.39
CA ARG A 119 -3.27 -11.49 -7.28
C ARG A 119 -4.07 -11.85 -6.04
N GLU A 120 -3.39 -11.81 -4.91
CA GLU A 120 -3.98 -11.89 -3.57
C GLU A 120 -3.70 -10.60 -2.83
N LEU A 121 -4.53 -10.32 -1.81
CA LEU A 121 -4.46 -9.12 -1.00
C LEU A 121 -4.04 -9.46 0.43
N ASN A 122 -3.08 -8.69 0.93
CA ASN A 122 -2.85 -8.52 2.36
C ASN A 122 -3.40 -7.15 2.75
N ALA A 123 -4.02 -7.07 3.91
CA ALA A 123 -4.48 -5.81 4.46
C ALA A 123 -4.40 -5.85 5.97
N GLY A 124 -4.14 -4.70 6.57
CA GLY A 124 -3.94 -4.62 8.01
C GLY A 124 -3.67 -3.20 8.46
N ARG A 125 -3.24 -3.11 9.71
CA ARG A 125 -2.81 -1.87 10.35
C ARG A 125 -1.52 -2.08 11.13
N LEU A 126 -0.69 -1.07 11.12
CA LEU A 126 0.58 -0.99 11.81
C LEU A 126 0.55 0.21 12.76
N PHE A 127 1.16 0.06 13.92
CA PHE A 127 1.33 1.15 14.88
C PHE A 127 2.50 0.84 15.81
N VAL A 128 3.06 1.88 16.42
CA VAL A 128 4.12 1.73 17.42
C VAL A 128 3.55 2.01 18.80
N GLU A 129 3.74 1.07 19.72
CA GLU A 129 3.27 1.21 21.10
C GLU A 129 4.25 0.51 22.03
N ASN A 130 4.63 1.18 23.13
CA ASN A 130 5.62 0.76 24.12
C ASN A 130 6.96 0.31 23.51
N GLY A 131 7.44 1.02 22.49
CA GLY A 131 8.70 0.69 21.79
C GLY A 131 8.62 -0.53 20.87
N ARG A 132 7.41 -1.05 20.63
CA ARG A 132 7.17 -2.23 19.79
C ARG A 132 6.39 -1.85 18.54
N LEU A 133 6.77 -2.43 17.40
CA LEU A 133 5.97 -2.37 16.18
C LEU A 133 4.89 -3.45 16.28
N ASN A 134 3.64 -3.03 16.21
CA ASN A 134 2.48 -3.92 16.21
C ASN A 134 1.93 -4.04 14.79
N LEU A 135 1.56 -5.27 14.42
CA LEU A 135 0.79 -5.57 13.22
C LEU A 135 -0.51 -6.26 13.64
N LEU A 136 -1.62 -5.71 13.17
CA LEU A 136 -2.94 -6.33 13.17
C LEU A 136 -3.30 -6.69 11.74
N ALA A 137 -3.33 -7.98 11.43
CA ALA A 137 -3.71 -8.48 10.12
C ALA A 137 -5.24 -8.50 9.98
N GLY A 138 -5.71 -7.98 8.85
CA GLY A 138 -7.12 -7.90 8.48
C GLY A 138 -7.51 -8.87 7.36
N MET A 139 -6.58 -9.06 6.43
CA MET A 139 -6.66 -9.98 5.31
C MET A 139 -5.30 -10.66 5.15
N CYS A 140 -5.28 -11.92 4.72
CA CYS A 140 -4.05 -12.69 4.59
C CYS A 140 -4.09 -13.58 3.35
N GLY A 141 -3.60 -13.08 2.23
CA GLY A 141 -3.66 -13.80 0.96
C GLY A 141 -5.09 -13.92 0.40
N ASP A 142 -5.95 -12.95 0.67
CA ASP A 142 -7.34 -13.01 0.22
C ASP A 142 -7.43 -12.70 -1.29
N ALA A 143 -8.06 -13.61 -2.04
CA ALA A 143 -8.31 -13.38 -3.45
C ALA A 143 -9.33 -12.24 -3.65
N PRO A 144 -9.14 -11.34 -4.63
CA PRO A 144 -10.18 -10.40 -5.05
C PRO A 144 -11.44 -11.17 -5.46
N ASP A 145 -12.58 -10.84 -4.84
CA ASP A 145 -13.85 -11.46 -5.22
C ASP A 145 -14.36 -10.86 -6.54
N LEU A 146 -13.83 -11.41 -7.65
CA LEU A 146 -14.20 -11.00 -9.01
C LEU A 146 -15.67 -11.32 -9.33
N ALA A 147 -16.23 -12.37 -8.74
CA ALA A 147 -17.63 -12.71 -8.94
C ALA A 147 -18.55 -11.65 -8.32
N TYR A 148 -18.24 -11.23 -7.09
CA TYR A 148 -18.93 -10.12 -6.43
C TYR A 148 -18.76 -8.81 -7.21
N TYR A 149 -17.57 -8.53 -7.71
CA TYR A 149 -17.32 -7.35 -8.54
C TYR A 149 -18.13 -7.36 -9.83
N HIS A 150 -18.17 -8.47 -10.56
CA HIS A 150 -18.95 -8.59 -11.78
C HIS A 150 -20.46 -8.53 -11.53
N ALA A 151 -20.93 -9.04 -10.39
CA ALA A 151 -22.34 -9.04 -10.03
C ALA A 151 -22.84 -7.67 -9.54
N THR A 152 -22.01 -6.92 -8.81
CA THR A 152 -22.44 -5.70 -8.10
C THR A 152 -21.82 -4.41 -8.64
N GLY A 153 -20.77 -4.50 -9.45
CA GLY A 153 -19.92 -3.37 -9.83
C GLY A 153 -19.02 -2.84 -8.71
N ASN A 154 -19.14 -3.39 -7.49
CA ASN A 154 -18.44 -2.94 -6.29
C ASN A 154 -17.39 -3.96 -5.84
N ARG A 155 -16.33 -3.49 -5.19
CA ARG A 155 -15.37 -4.38 -4.52
C ARG A 155 -15.86 -4.69 -3.11
N ARG A 156 -15.55 -5.88 -2.59
CA ARG A 156 -15.81 -6.18 -1.18
C ARG A 156 -15.05 -5.19 -0.28
N PRO A 157 -15.63 -4.79 0.87
CA PRO A 157 -14.91 -3.99 1.85
C PRO A 157 -13.61 -4.67 2.26
N ILE A 158 -12.52 -3.91 2.24
CA ILE A 158 -11.23 -4.36 2.73
C ILE A 158 -11.25 -4.36 4.27
N ASN A 159 -10.78 -5.44 4.87
CA ASN A 159 -10.62 -5.54 6.31
C ASN A 159 -9.17 -5.21 6.70
N HIS A 160 -8.96 -4.20 7.55
CA HIS A 160 -7.64 -3.78 8.05
C HIS A 160 -7.33 -4.30 9.45
N GLY A 161 -8.10 -5.28 9.94
CA GLY A 161 -8.00 -5.80 11.29
C GLY A 161 -8.59 -4.85 12.31
N SER A 162 -8.67 -5.29 13.57
CA SER A 162 -9.27 -4.53 14.66
C SER A 162 -8.52 -4.70 15.97
N ARG A 163 -8.35 -3.62 16.73
CA ARG A 163 -7.83 -3.68 18.11
C ARG A 163 -8.83 -4.33 19.09
N ILE A 164 -10.12 -4.32 18.74
CA ILE A 164 -11.23 -4.69 19.63
C ILE A 164 -11.63 -6.16 19.49
N LYS A 165 -11.47 -6.76 18.31
CA LYS A 165 -11.83 -8.16 18.10
C LYS A 165 -10.88 -8.83 17.11
N PRO A 166 -10.60 -10.14 17.30
CA PRO A 166 -9.88 -10.92 16.30
C PRO A 166 -10.65 -10.99 14.98
N VAL A 167 -9.91 -11.10 13.89
CA VAL A 167 -10.46 -11.43 12.58
C VAL A 167 -10.74 -12.92 12.50
N ASN A 168 -12.01 -13.27 12.30
CA ASN A 168 -12.43 -14.65 12.05
C ASN A 168 -12.28 -14.95 10.55
N GLY A 169 -11.70 -16.10 10.22
CA GLY A 169 -11.64 -16.58 8.84
C GLY A 169 -10.67 -15.83 7.93
N MET A 170 -9.57 -15.30 8.47
CA MET A 170 -8.53 -14.58 7.71
C MET A 170 -7.74 -15.49 6.73
N GLY A 171 -7.97 -16.81 6.74
CA GLY A 171 -7.27 -17.77 5.87
C GLY A 171 -5.85 -18.13 6.30
N CYS A 172 -5.29 -17.43 7.30
CA CYS A 172 -3.98 -17.75 7.88
C CYS A 172 -3.91 -17.36 9.37
N THR A 173 -2.86 -17.82 10.04
CA THR A 173 -2.47 -17.39 11.40
C THR A 173 -1.09 -16.76 11.37
N LEU A 174 -0.90 -15.66 12.11
CA LEU A 174 0.42 -15.10 12.37
C LEU A 174 1.19 -16.01 13.34
N LEU A 175 2.51 -16.05 13.20
CA LEU A 175 3.37 -16.95 13.97
C LEU A 175 4.33 -16.17 14.87
N SER A 176 4.46 -16.60 16.13
CA SER A 176 5.55 -16.15 17.00
C SER A 176 6.90 -16.71 16.55
N GLY A 177 7.96 -15.94 16.69
CA GLY A 177 9.30 -16.31 16.23
C GLY A 177 10.02 -15.15 15.55
N ASN A 178 11.31 -15.32 15.26
CA ASN A 178 12.13 -14.27 14.63
C ASN A 178 12.12 -12.90 15.34
N GLY A 179 11.86 -12.88 16.65
CA GLY A 179 11.70 -11.65 17.46
C GLY A 179 10.28 -11.08 17.49
N ALA A 180 9.32 -11.76 16.86
CA ALA A 180 7.91 -11.41 16.84
C ALA A 180 7.11 -12.27 17.83
N GLU A 181 6.17 -11.65 18.54
CA GLU A 181 5.39 -12.26 19.63
C GLU A 181 3.90 -12.04 19.43
N ILE A 182 3.11 -13.09 19.64
CA ILE A 182 1.65 -13.03 19.58
C ILE A 182 1.12 -12.19 20.73
N VAL A 183 0.23 -11.25 20.42
CA VAL A 183 -0.37 -10.34 21.40
C VAL A 183 -1.73 -10.86 21.82
N ASN A 184 -2.00 -10.92 23.13
CA ASN A 184 -3.29 -11.31 23.70
C ASN A 184 -3.84 -12.66 23.17
N ASN A 185 -2.95 -13.60 22.85
CA ASN A 185 -3.29 -14.89 22.26
C ASN A 185 -4.15 -14.79 20.98
N ARG A 186 -3.98 -13.71 20.22
CA ARG A 186 -4.74 -13.46 18.99
C ARG A 186 -3.97 -13.93 17.75
N PRO A 187 -4.58 -14.75 16.88
CA PRO A 187 -3.90 -15.27 15.69
C PRO A 187 -3.64 -14.20 14.62
N ASP A 188 -4.21 -13.00 14.78
CA ASP A 188 -4.12 -11.89 13.84
C ASP A 188 -3.36 -10.67 14.40
N TRP A 189 -2.77 -10.78 15.60
CA TRP A 189 -2.00 -9.69 16.22
C TRP A 189 -0.62 -10.15 16.66
N ILE A 190 0.40 -9.54 16.07
CA ILE A 190 1.80 -9.75 16.46
C ILE A 190 2.49 -8.42 16.82
N SER A 191 3.47 -8.48 17.72
CA SER A 191 4.33 -7.36 18.09
C SER A 191 5.80 -7.72 17.99
N ILE A 192 6.63 -6.75 17.61
CA ILE A 192 8.08 -6.89 17.51
C ILE A 192 8.72 -5.78 18.34
N ASP A 193 9.62 -6.14 19.25
CA ASP A 193 10.46 -5.15 19.94
C ASP A 193 11.43 -4.50 18.95
N ILE A 194 11.30 -3.19 18.73
CA ILE A 194 12.02 -2.49 17.66
C ILE A 194 13.53 -2.53 17.92
N SER A 195 13.95 -2.19 19.14
CA SER A 195 15.38 -2.11 19.50
C SER A 195 16.07 -3.47 19.37
N THR A 196 15.42 -4.53 19.86
CA THR A 196 15.94 -5.90 19.81
C THR A 196 16.00 -6.42 18.37
N ALA A 197 14.95 -6.18 17.58
CA ALA A 197 14.90 -6.62 16.19
C ALA A 197 15.95 -5.91 15.32
N LEU A 198 16.20 -4.62 15.55
CA LEU A 198 17.17 -3.84 14.79
C LEU A 198 18.64 -4.11 15.20
N ALA A 199 18.87 -4.78 16.33
CA ALA A 199 20.20 -5.20 16.76
C ALA A 199 20.76 -6.39 15.95
N SER A 200 19.95 -7.02 15.09
CA SER A 200 20.35 -8.16 14.26
C SER A 200 19.74 -8.10 12.86
N GLU A 201 20.33 -8.82 11.91
CA GLU A 201 19.73 -9.04 10.61
C GLU A 201 18.47 -9.92 10.71
N PRO A 202 17.47 -9.72 9.83
CA PRO A 202 16.26 -10.53 9.84
C PRO A 202 16.60 -11.98 9.42
N PRO A 203 16.12 -12.99 10.17
CA PRO A 203 16.31 -14.39 9.79
C PRO A 203 15.70 -14.68 8.41
N LYS A 204 16.47 -15.36 7.55
CA LYS A 204 16.02 -15.76 6.21
C LYS A 204 14.97 -16.87 6.21
N THR A 205 14.84 -17.57 7.33
CA THR A 205 13.89 -18.66 7.53
C THR A 205 13.15 -18.46 8.85
N TYR A 206 12.00 -19.10 8.98
CA TYR A 206 11.26 -19.11 10.23
C TYR A 206 12.05 -19.83 11.34
N GLN A 207 12.26 -19.16 12.46
CA GLN A 207 12.76 -19.74 13.71
C GLN A 207 11.66 -19.57 14.75
N GLY A 208 11.04 -20.68 15.15
CA GLY A 208 9.89 -20.66 16.04
C GLY A 208 10.20 -19.97 17.36
N GLY A 209 9.27 -19.11 17.81
CA GLY A 209 9.25 -18.65 19.20
C GLY A 209 8.72 -19.78 20.09
N ALA A 210 9.05 -19.76 21.39
CA ALA A 210 8.37 -20.62 22.35
C ALA A 210 6.85 -20.48 22.12
N ALA A 211 6.18 -21.60 21.88
CA ALA A 211 4.74 -21.63 21.67
C ALA A 211 4.10 -20.91 22.86
N ALA A 212 3.39 -19.81 22.60
CA ALA A 212 2.56 -19.22 23.61
C ALA A 212 1.46 -20.23 23.90
N ASP A 213 1.68 -21.04 24.94
CA ASP A 213 0.70 -21.99 25.42
C ASP A 213 -0.63 -21.29 25.66
N SER A 214 -1.66 -21.93 25.12
CA SER A 214 -3.06 -21.56 25.19
C SER A 214 -3.46 -21.12 26.60
N GLY A 215 -3.90 -19.87 26.76
CA GLY A 215 -4.63 -19.45 27.95
C GLY A 215 -4.36 -18.03 28.44
N THR A 216 -4.74 -17.01 27.67
CA THR A 216 -5.01 -15.69 28.26
C THR A 216 -6.24 -15.07 27.61
N THR A 217 -7.22 -14.74 28.45
CA THR A 217 -8.48 -14.09 28.10
C THR A 217 -8.20 -12.73 27.46
N PHE A 218 -8.69 -12.53 26.24
CA PHE A 218 -8.69 -11.24 25.57
C PHE A 218 -9.27 -10.15 26.48
N LYS A 219 -8.44 -9.16 26.85
CA LYS A 219 -8.89 -7.93 27.49
C LYS A 219 -8.86 -6.82 26.42
N PRO A 220 -10.02 -6.34 25.93
CA PRO A 220 -10.04 -5.26 24.95
C PRO A 220 -9.28 -4.05 25.50
N ALA A 221 -8.53 -3.37 24.64
CA ALA A 221 -8.01 -2.05 24.95
C ALA A 221 -9.20 -1.17 25.33
N THR A 222 -9.32 -0.83 26.61
CA THR A 222 -10.35 0.06 27.12
C THR A 222 -10.21 1.39 26.40
N LEU A 223 -11.26 1.79 25.67
CA LEU A 223 -11.45 3.18 25.25
C LEU A 223 -11.25 4.06 26.48
N PRO A 224 -10.31 5.02 26.49
CA PRO A 224 -10.41 6.13 27.41
C PRO A 224 -11.72 6.84 27.07
N ALA A 225 -12.65 6.85 28.03
CA ALA A 225 -13.80 7.72 27.99
C ALA A 225 -13.27 9.16 27.99
N ALA A 226 -13.15 9.77 26.82
CA ALA A 226 -12.98 11.21 26.71
C ALA A 226 -14.24 11.83 27.31
N ALA A 227 -14.11 12.36 28.52
CA ALA A 227 -15.08 13.27 29.08
C ALA A 227 -15.29 14.41 28.07
N PRO A 228 -16.53 14.80 27.76
CA PRO A 228 -16.77 15.92 26.87
C PRO A 228 -16.22 17.18 27.54
N ALA A 229 -15.09 17.68 27.05
CA ALA A 229 -14.65 19.03 27.36
C ALA A 229 -15.74 19.99 26.84
N PRO A 230 -16.20 20.96 27.65
CA PRO A 230 -17.20 21.92 27.20
C PRO A 230 -16.61 22.74 26.04
N LEU A 231 -17.26 22.70 24.89
CA LEU A 231 -16.95 23.57 23.75
C LEU A 231 -17.06 25.04 24.20
N PRO A 232 -16.09 25.91 23.90
CA PRO A 232 -16.32 27.34 24.00
C PRO A 232 -17.39 27.74 22.97
N SER A 233 -18.48 28.29 23.49
CA SER A 233 -19.58 28.88 22.72
C SER A 233 -19.05 29.99 21.81
N VAL A 234 -18.97 29.74 20.52
CA VAL A 234 -18.77 30.80 19.52
C VAL A 234 -20.12 31.44 19.27
N ALA A 235 -20.26 32.68 19.72
CA ALA A 235 -21.42 33.52 19.49
C ALA A 235 -21.72 33.66 17.98
N ALA A 236 -22.97 33.37 17.62
CA ALA A 236 -23.53 33.61 16.30
C ALA A 236 -23.60 35.11 15.99
N PRO A 237 -23.13 35.59 14.81
CA PRO A 237 -23.56 36.88 14.30
C PRO A 237 -24.93 36.75 13.62
N ALA A 238 -25.79 37.72 13.93
CA ALA A 238 -27.18 37.86 13.51
C ALA A 238 -27.36 38.01 11.98
N PRO A 239 -28.56 37.69 11.44
CA PRO A 239 -28.88 37.80 10.02
C PRO A 239 -29.21 39.25 9.65
N VAL A 240 -28.60 39.78 8.60
CA VAL A 240 -29.00 41.07 8.01
C VAL A 240 -29.81 40.83 6.75
N ALA A 241 -30.91 41.58 6.69
CA ALA A 241 -32.04 41.54 5.79
C ALA A 241 -31.75 41.58 4.28
N ALA A 242 -32.69 41.00 3.53
CA ALA A 242 -32.93 41.23 2.11
C ALA A 242 -33.31 42.69 1.81
N PRO A 243 -33.23 43.10 0.53
CA PRO A 243 -34.37 43.80 -0.06
C PRO A 243 -34.78 43.26 -1.44
N VAL A 244 -35.98 43.72 -1.80
CA VAL A 244 -36.96 43.23 -2.78
C VAL A 244 -36.69 43.70 -4.21
N ALA A 245 -36.97 42.77 -5.13
CA ALA A 245 -37.42 42.80 -6.54
C ALA A 245 -37.62 44.09 -7.37
N ALA A 246 -37.36 43.87 -8.69
CA ALA A 246 -38.08 44.29 -9.91
C ALA A 246 -37.59 45.55 -10.68
N PRO A 247 -37.83 45.71 -12.02
CA PRO A 247 -38.42 44.80 -13.02
C PRO A 247 -37.61 44.63 -14.34
N ALA A 248 -38.16 43.80 -15.25
CA ALA A 248 -37.64 43.35 -16.54
C ALA A 248 -37.71 44.36 -17.71
N ALA A 249 -36.84 44.19 -18.72
CA ALA A 249 -37.17 44.29 -20.16
C ALA A 249 -36.00 43.76 -21.04
N PRO A 250 -36.26 43.33 -22.29
CA PRO A 250 -35.48 42.33 -23.02
C PRO A 250 -34.63 42.90 -24.17
N VAL A 251 -33.51 42.24 -24.50
CA VAL A 251 -32.84 42.41 -25.81
C VAL A 251 -32.19 41.10 -26.29
N THR A 252 -32.80 40.54 -27.34
CA THR A 252 -32.21 39.95 -28.55
C THR A 252 -30.89 39.15 -28.49
N GLN A 253 -31.05 37.83 -28.61
CA GLN A 253 -30.63 37.01 -29.76
C GLN A 253 -29.31 37.39 -30.47
N SER A 254 -28.28 36.55 -30.32
CA SER A 254 -27.30 36.23 -31.35
C SER A 254 -26.69 34.85 -31.06
N ALA A 255 -27.02 33.88 -31.92
CA ALA A 255 -26.39 32.58 -31.98
C ALA A 255 -24.91 32.70 -32.41
N PRO A 256 -24.10 31.67 -32.14
CA PRO A 256 -23.30 31.12 -33.23
C PRO A 256 -23.57 29.63 -33.44
N SER A 257 -23.69 29.34 -34.72
CA SER A 257 -23.82 28.06 -35.39
C SER A 257 -22.90 26.96 -34.86
N ALA A 258 -23.47 25.80 -34.56
CA ALA A 258 -22.87 24.53 -34.97
C ALA A 258 -23.10 24.41 -36.50
N PRO A 259 -22.16 23.86 -37.28
CA PRO A 259 -22.08 22.41 -37.35
C PRO A 259 -20.67 21.86 -37.63
N GLN A 260 -20.31 20.77 -36.97
CA GLN A 260 -20.07 19.49 -37.65
C GLN A 260 -19.60 18.44 -36.64
N ALA A 261 -20.33 17.33 -36.65
CA ALA A 261 -20.01 16.10 -35.97
C ALA A 261 -18.63 15.61 -36.40
N VAL A 262 -17.71 15.55 -35.43
CA VAL A 262 -16.61 14.60 -35.52
C VAL A 262 -17.13 13.33 -34.84
N LEU A 263 -17.28 12.31 -35.67
CA LEU A 263 -17.75 10.96 -35.38
C LEU A 263 -17.30 10.50 -33.98
N PRO A 264 -18.18 9.91 -33.15
CA PRO A 264 -17.69 9.05 -32.09
C PRO A 264 -16.88 7.95 -32.78
N ALA A 265 -15.60 7.83 -32.43
CA ALA A 265 -14.87 6.60 -32.71
C ALA A 265 -15.75 5.47 -32.16
N ALA A 266 -16.24 4.61 -33.06
CA ALA A 266 -16.99 3.44 -32.68
C ALA A 266 -16.23 2.73 -31.55
N PRO A 267 -16.91 2.18 -30.53
CA PRO A 267 -16.21 1.41 -29.51
C PRO A 267 -15.49 0.27 -30.24
N LEU A 268 -14.16 0.37 -30.29
CA LEU A 268 -13.32 -0.72 -30.76
C LEU A 268 -13.73 -1.94 -29.96
N SER A 269 -13.99 -3.03 -30.67
CA SER A 269 -14.35 -4.27 -29.99
C SER A 269 -13.22 -4.62 -29.01
N LYS A 270 -13.56 -5.21 -27.86
CA LYS A 270 -12.55 -5.66 -26.87
C LYS A 270 -11.47 -6.55 -27.51
N ALA A 271 -11.79 -7.21 -28.63
CA ALA A 271 -10.86 -8.01 -29.42
C ALA A 271 -9.82 -7.15 -30.15
N GLU A 272 -10.19 -6.01 -30.74
CA GLU A 272 -9.26 -5.09 -31.41
C GLU A 272 -8.28 -4.45 -30.44
N GLU A 273 -8.73 -4.04 -29.25
CA GLU A 273 -7.86 -3.52 -28.19
C GLU A 273 -6.82 -4.57 -27.75
N ARG A 274 -7.25 -5.84 -27.61
CA ARG A 274 -6.36 -6.96 -27.28
C ARG A 274 -5.34 -7.23 -28.38
N LEU A 275 -5.74 -7.17 -29.65
CA LEU A 275 -4.83 -7.35 -30.79
C LEU A 275 -3.79 -6.22 -30.90
N MET A 276 -4.19 -4.97 -30.62
CA MET A 276 -3.26 -3.84 -30.57
C MET A 276 -2.24 -3.96 -29.44
N LEU A 277 -2.69 -4.36 -28.24
CA LEU A 277 -1.79 -4.59 -27.10
C LEU A 277 -0.80 -5.72 -27.40
N LEU A 278 -1.27 -6.80 -28.01
CA LEU A 278 -0.42 -7.93 -28.42
C LEU A 278 0.68 -7.50 -29.40
N LYS A 279 0.33 -6.65 -30.37
CA LYS A 279 1.30 -6.09 -31.32
C LYS A 279 2.34 -5.23 -30.62
N ARG A 280 1.92 -4.37 -29.68
CA ARG A 280 2.83 -3.52 -28.90
C ARG A 280 3.82 -4.34 -28.06
N LEU A 281 3.37 -5.45 -27.47
CA LEU A 281 4.23 -6.34 -26.70
C LEU A 281 5.29 -7.02 -27.59
N LYS A 282 4.92 -7.41 -28.80
CA LYS A 282 5.85 -7.97 -29.79
C LYS A 282 6.88 -6.93 -30.23
N ASP A 283 6.42 -5.72 -30.59
CA ASP A 283 7.29 -4.64 -31.07
C ASP A 283 8.29 -4.19 -29.99
N ASN A 284 7.91 -4.32 -28.71
CA ASN A 284 8.78 -4.04 -27.56
C ASN A 284 9.66 -5.24 -27.14
N GLY A 285 9.61 -6.37 -27.87
CA GLY A 285 10.41 -7.56 -27.58
C GLY A 285 10.05 -8.30 -26.28
N LEU A 286 8.87 -8.04 -25.70
CA LEU A 286 8.38 -8.68 -24.47
C LEU A 286 7.79 -10.07 -24.72
N ILE A 287 7.44 -10.39 -25.96
CA ILE A 287 6.96 -11.70 -26.40
C ILE A 287 7.65 -12.09 -27.71
N ASN A 288 7.81 -13.38 -27.95
CA ASN A 288 8.40 -13.89 -29.20
C ASN A 288 7.35 -14.10 -30.30
N ASP A 289 7.79 -14.34 -31.54
CA ASP A 289 6.92 -14.51 -32.71
C ASP A 289 5.92 -15.67 -32.57
N ALA A 290 6.35 -16.79 -31.97
CA ALA A 290 5.49 -17.95 -31.77
C ALA A 290 4.37 -17.67 -30.76
N GLU A 291 4.69 -16.96 -29.67
CA GLU A 291 3.72 -16.53 -28.65
C GLU A 291 2.73 -15.49 -29.20
N TYR A 292 3.19 -14.60 -30.07
CA TYR A 292 2.35 -13.63 -30.76
C TYR A 292 1.32 -14.33 -31.65
N GLU A 293 1.74 -15.25 -32.52
CA GLU A 293 0.81 -15.94 -33.42
C GLU A 293 -0.19 -16.83 -32.68
N GLN A 294 0.25 -17.53 -31.63
CA GLN A 294 -0.64 -18.37 -30.80
C GLN A 294 -1.76 -17.54 -30.14
N LYS A 295 -1.41 -16.38 -29.58
CA LYS A 295 -2.36 -15.49 -28.89
C LYS A 295 -3.26 -14.75 -29.87
N ARG A 296 -2.72 -14.32 -31.02
CA ARG A 296 -3.52 -13.72 -32.10
C ARG A 296 -4.57 -14.70 -32.59
N ALA A 297 -4.21 -15.96 -32.83
CA ALA A 297 -5.16 -17.00 -33.23
C ALA A 297 -6.25 -17.26 -32.18
N ALA A 298 -5.88 -17.26 -30.89
CA ALA A 298 -6.85 -17.42 -29.79
C ALA A 298 -7.86 -16.27 -29.72
N ILE A 299 -7.42 -15.02 -29.90
CA ILE A 299 -8.30 -13.84 -29.89
C ILE A 299 -9.23 -13.85 -31.12
N VAL A 300 -8.73 -14.23 -32.29
CA VAL A 300 -9.54 -14.32 -33.51
C VAL A 300 -10.56 -15.45 -33.44
N LYS A 301 -10.30 -16.51 -32.67
CA LYS A 301 -11.24 -17.61 -32.45
C LYS A 301 -12.37 -17.27 -31.46
N ASP A 302 -12.15 -16.27 -30.61
CA ASP A 302 -13.08 -15.80 -29.57
C ASP A 302 -13.98 -14.64 -30.08
N LEU A 303 -13.83 -14.26 -31.35
CA LEU A 303 -14.70 -13.33 -32.10
C LEU A 303 -15.88 -14.08 -32.72
#